data_AF-A0A950EAC8-F1
#
_entry.id   AF-A0A950EAC8-F1
#
_cell.length_a   1.000
_cell.length_b   1.000
_cell.length_c   1.000
_cell.angle_alpha   90.00
_cell.angle_beta   90.00
_cell.angle_gamma   90.00
#
_symmetry.space_group_name_H-M   'P 1'
#
loop_
_entity.id
_entity.type
_entity.pdbx_description
1 polymer ?
#
loop_
_entity_poly.entity_id
_entity_poly.type
_entity_poly.pdbx_seq_one_letter_code
_entity_poly.pdbx_strand_id
1 'polypeptide(L)'
;MASFAYNAVSRDGRRVSGQLEAQSRADAFRKLDRDRLQPISLVQQDAGEVNGAEPAPSGNALETRNIRLSGSQIILFTEEMSDLLDAGLQLEPALKVMESRNELSSIKAVASALRQQVREGSSLSHALRTVSPSFGDLFCNLVAAGEISGSLSQLLRRQATFLVMIDDLRKKVV
;
A
#
# COMPACT_ATOMS: atom_id res chain seq x y z
N MET A 1 17.40 29.48 -5.26
CA MET A 1 17.55 28.52 -4.14
C MET A 1 16.31 27.63 -4.17
N ALA A 2 16.47 26.31 -4.10
CA ALA A 2 15.32 25.39 -4.09
C ALA A 2 15.08 24.92 -2.65
N SER A 3 13.81 24.75 -2.28
CA SER A 3 13.45 24.17 -0.99
C SER A 3 13.36 22.65 -1.15
N PHE A 4 13.87 21.90 -0.18
CA PHE A 4 13.80 20.44 -0.16
C PHE A 4 13.13 20.00 1.14
N ALA A 5 12.01 19.29 1.03
CA ALA A 5 11.45 18.57 2.15
C ALA A 5 12.24 17.28 2.35
N TYR A 6 12.70 17.03 3.58
CA TYR A 6 13.46 15.83 3.93
C TYR A 6 12.79 15.07 5.07
N ASN A 7 12.89 13.74 5.01
CA ASN A 7 12.65 12.86 6.14
C ASN A 7 13.95 12.10 6.38
N ALA A 8 14.54 12.27 7.56
CA ALA A 8 15.82 11.70 7.91
C ALA A 8 15.77 11.01 9.27
N VAL A 9 16.70 10.09 9.52
CA VAL A 9 16.87 9.42 10.81
C VAL A 9 18.10 10.01 11.49
N SER A 10 17.92 10.49 12.71
CA SER A 10 19.04 10.85 13.59
C SER A 10 19.75 9.59 14.08
N ARG A 11 21.00 9.72 14.54
CA ARG A 11 21.80 8.61 15.07
C ARG A 11 21.11 7.84 16.21
N ASP A 12 20.21 8.49 16.94
CA ASP A 12 19.37 7.89 17.99
C ASP A 12 18.14 7.11 17.46
N GLY A 13 18.03 6.91 16.14
CA GLY A 13 16.90 6.20 15.52
C GLY A 13 15.61 7.02 15.45
N ARG A 14 15.62 8.28 15.90
CA ARG A 14 14.48 9.18 15.83
C ARG A 14 14.33 9.74 14.42
N ARG A 15 13.13 9.64 13.86
CA ARG A 15 12.78 10.25 12.58
C ARG A 15 12.58 11.75 12.75
N VAL A 16 13.21 12.52 11.89
CA VAL A 16 13.17 13.98 11.85
C VAL A 16 12.76 14.37 10.44
N SER A 17 11.63 15.04 10.32
CA SER A 17 11.14 15.62 9.07
C SER A 17 11.25 17.13 9.13
N GLY A 18 11.75 17.75 8.05
CA GLY A 18 11.91 19.19 7.97
C GLY A 18 12.01 19.67 6.52
N GLN A 19 12.17 20.98 6.36
CA GLN A 19 12.49 21.61 5.08
C GLN A 19 13.91 22.16 5.14
N LEU A 20 14.62 22.08 4.03
CA LEU A 20 16.01 22.49 3.90
C LEU A 20 16.20 23.21 2.56
N GLU A 21 16.77 24.40 2.60
CA GLU A 21 17.13 25.11 1.36
C GLU A 21 18.50 24.66 0.86
N ALA A 22 18.56 24.26 -0.40
CA ALA A 22 19.80 23.84 -1.06
C ALA A 22 19.81 24.26 -2.53
N GLN A 23 21.01 24.30 -3.11
CA GLN A 23 21.14 24.63 -4.54
C GLN A 23 20.92 23.42 -5.45
N SER A 24 21.06 22.20 -4.91
CA SER A 24 20.82 20.94 -5.62
C SER A 24 20.57 19.80 -4.63
N ARG A 25 20.04 18.67 -5.10
CA ARG A 25 19.87 17.46 -4.29
C ARG A 25 21.19 17.00 -3.64
N ALA A 26 22.31 17.13 -4.34
CA ALA A 26 23.63 16.78 -3.82
C ALA A 26 24.06 17.71 -2.68
N ASP A 27 23.71 19.00 -2.77
CA ASP A 27 23.96 19.99 -1.71
C ASP A 27 23.05 19.77 -0.49
N ALA A 28 21.79 19.40 -0.71
CA ALA A 28 20.86 19.02 0.36
C ALA A 28 21.36 17.80 1.14
N PHE A 29 21.86 16.77 0.44
CA PHE A 29 22.42 15.58 1.07
C PHE A 29 23.64 15.90 1.94
N ARG A 30 24.57 16.73 1.45
CA ARG A 30 25.76 17.16 2.22
C ARG A 30 25.40 17.94 3.48
N LYS A 31 24.36 18.78 3.41
CA LYS A 31 23.86 19.52 4.58
C LYS A 31 23.25 18.59 5.62
N LEU A 32 22.44 17.61 5.20
CA LEU A 32 21.88 16.60 6.11
C LEU A 32 22.95 15.71 6.74
N ASP A 33 23.97 15.31 5.95
CA ASP A 33 25.12 14.55 6.44
C ASP A 33 25.91 15.33 7.50
N ARG A 34 26.13 16.64 7.28
CA ARG A 34 26.75 17.55 8.26
C ARG A 34 25.94 17.63 9.56
N ASP A 35 24.62 17.62 9.46
CA ASP A 35 23.71 17.66 10.60
C ASP A 35 23.52 16.27 11.26
N ARG A 36 24.29 15.26 10.82
CA ARG A 36 24.25 13.86 11.29
C ARG A 36 22.88 13.19 11.12
N LEU A 37 22.14 13.63 10.10
CA LEU A 37 20.82 13.12 9.74
C LEU A 37 20.95 12.26 8.48
N GLN A 38 20.58 10.98 8.57
CA GLN A 38 20.57 10.08 7.40
C GLN A 38 19.25 10.21 6.64
N PRO A 39 19.22 10.76 5.41
CA PRO A 39 17.98 10.97 4.68
C PRO A 39 17.37 9.66 4.19
N ILE A 40 16.09 9.44 4.52
CA ILE A 40 15.25 8.37 3.98
C ILE A 40 14.55 8.85 2.70
N SER A 41 14.13 10.12 2.66
CA SER A 41 13.43 10.71 1.52
C SER A 41 13.77 12.19 1.39
N LEU A 42 13.97 12.63 0.15
CA LEU A 42 14.33 14.00 -0.22
C LEU A 42 13.49 14.39 -1.44
N VAL A 43 12.60 15.37 -1.27
CA VAL A 43 11.69 15.88 -2.31
C VAL A 43 11.95 17.36 -2.51
N GLN A 44 12.20 17.78 -3.76
CA GLN A 44 12.37 19.20 -4.10
C GLN A 44 10.98 19.86 -4.20
N GLN A 45 10.78 20.94 -3.46
CA GLN A 45 9.67 21.87 -3.63
C GLN A 45 10.18 23.06 -4.45
N ASP A 46 9.86 23.07 -5.73
CA ASP A 46 10.08 24.25 -6.58
C ASP A 46 9.12 25.37 -6.17
N ALA A 47 9.69 26.56 -5.99
CA ALA A 47 8.97 27.75 -5.58
C ALA A 47 8.16 28.30 -6.77
N GLY A 48 6.93 27.82 -6.91
CA GLY A 48 5.94 28.29 -7.87
C GLY A 48 4.55 27.78 -7.50
N GLU A 49 3.73 28.70 -7.01
CA GLU A 49 2.29 28.62 -6.70
C GLU A 49 1.85 28.13 -5.30
N VAL A 50 1.09 29.04 -4.69
CA VAL A 50 0.51 29.03 -3.35
C VAL A 50 -0.97 28.62 -3.44
N ASN A 51 -1.40 27.88 -2.40
CA ASN A 51 -2.76 27.70 -1.90
C ASN A 51 -3.72 26.74 -2.64
N GLY A 52 -3.97 25.62 -1.97
CA GLY A 52 -5.35 25.24 -1.64
C GLY A 52 -6.09 24.33 -2.62
N ALA A 53 -5.49 23.22 -3.04
CA ALA A 53 -6.22 22.00 -3.37
C ALA A 53 -5.22 20.84 -3.38
N GLU A 54 -5.55 19.75 -2.71
CA GLU A 54 -4.76 18.53 -2.63
C GLU A 54 -4.24 18.11 -4.02
N PRO A 55 -2.91 18.09 -4.26
CA PRO A 55 -2.40 17.54 -5.49
C PRO A 55 -2.39 16.02 -5.35
N ALA A 56 -3.31 15.39 -6.08
CA ALA A 56 -3.22 13.98 -6.44
C ALA A 56 -1.81 13.69 -6.98
N PRO A 57 -1.07 12.70 -6.44
CA PRO A 57 0.23 12.36 -6.99
C PRO A 57 0.05 11.52 -8.25
N SER A 58 -0.02 12.18 -9.40
CA SER A 58 0.28 11.57 -10.70
C SER A 58 1.80 11.44 -10.84
N GLY A 59 2.24 10.18 -10.92
CA GLY A 59 3.44 9.78 -11.65
C GLY A 59 4.78 10.14 -11.02
N ASN A 60 5.29 9.26 -10.15
CA ASN A 60 6.58 8.60 -10.38
C ASN A 60 6.91 7.63 -9.23
N ALA A 61 7.41 6.46 -9.62
CA ALA A 61 7.91 5.38 -8.75
C ALA A 61 6.84 4.73 -7.85
N LEU A 62 6.11 3.76 -8.42
CA LEU A 62 5.62 2.61 -7.65
C LEU A 62 6.84 1.80 -7.18
N GLU A 63 7.63 2.37 -6.27
CA GLU A 63 8.41 1.54 -5.35
C GLU A 63 7.38 0.69 -4.62
N THR A 64 7.45 -0.62 -4.81
CA THR A 64 6.89 -1.69 -3.98
C THR A 64 6.32 -1.15 -2.68
N ARG A 65 5.09 -0.61 -2.72
CA ARG A 65 4.52 0.04 -1.55
C ARG A 65 4.22 -1.12 -0.63
N ASN A 66 5.04 -1.31 0.40
CA ASN A 66 4.86 -2.34 1.40
C ASN A 66 3.68 -1.93 2.31
N ILE A 67 2.47 -1.85 1.74
CA ILE A 67 1.30 -1.27 2.40
C ILE A 67 0.85 -2.25 3.46
N ARG A 68 0.86 -1.84 4.72
CA ARG A 68 0.40 -2.70 5.82
C ARG A 68 -1.08 -2.47 6.08
N LEU A 69 -1.81 -3.58 6.15
CA LEU A 69 -3.19 -3.66 6.58
C LEU A 69 -3.26 -4.19 8.01
N SER A 70 -4.18 -3.66 8.81
CA SER A 70 -4.56 -4.26 10.11
C SER A 70 -5.34 -5.56 9.90
N GLY A 71 -5.46 -6.41 10.94
CA GLY A 71 -6.23 -7.65 10.87
C GLY A 71 -7.66 -7.44 10.35
N SER A 72 -8.37 -6.46 10.91
CA SER A 72 -9.71 -6.06 10.47
C SER A 72 -9.76 -5.58 9.02
N GLN A 73 -8.73 -4.87 8.55
CA GLN A 73 -8.65 -4.42 7.16
C GLN A 73 -8.41 -5.56 6.17
N ILE A 74 -7.61 -6.57 6.55
CA ILE A 74 -7.41 -7.77 5.72
C ILE A 74 -8.72 -8.56 5.61
N ILE A 75 -9.44 -8.72 6.72
CA ILE A 75 -10.75 -9.37 6.75
C ILE A 75 -11.70 -8.64 5.81
N LEU A 76 -11.87 -7.33 6.00
CA LEU A 76 -12.80 -6.54 5.20
C LEU A 76 -12.43 -6.56 3.71
N PHE A 77 -11.14 -6.42 3.37
CA PHE A 77 -10.67 -6.54 1.99
C PHE A 77 -11.04 -7.91 1.38
N THR A 78 -10.86 -9.00 2.15
CA THR A 78 -11.12 -10.35 1.67
C THR A 78 -12.61 -10.62 1.50
N GLU A 79 -13.45 -10.13 2.42
CA GLU A 79 -14.92 -10.21 2.35
C GLU A 79 -15.45 -9.43 1.15
N GLU A 80 -15.07 -8.16 1.01
CA GLU A 80 -15.53 -7.32 -0.10
C GLU A 80 -15.11 -7.89 -1.45
N MET A 81 -13.86 -8.33 -1.59
CA MET A 81 -13.40 -8.98 -2.83
C MET A 81 -14.21 -10.24 -3.12
N SER A 82 -14.45 -11.07 -2.10
CA SER A 82 -15.26 -12.28 -2.25
C SER A 82 -16.66 -11.96 -2.74
N ASP A 83 -17.34 -10.99 -2.13
CA ASP A 83 -18.72 -10.62 -2.47
C ASP A 83 -18.83 -10.04 -3.87
N LEU A 84 -17.86 -9.20 -4.28
CA LEU A 84 -17.83 -8.64 -5.64
C LEU A 84 -17.63 -9.73 -6.69
N LEU A 85 -16.71 -10.67 -6.46
CA LEU A 85 -16.48 -11.79 -7.38
C LEU A 85 -17.68 -12.75 -7.41
N ASP A 86 -18.34 -12.98 -6.27
CA ASP A 86 -19.55 -13.80 -6.17
C ASP A 86 -20.75 -13.15 -6.90
N ALA A 87 -20.81 -11.82 -6.91
CA ALA A 87 -21.75 -11.05 -7.73
C ALA A 87 -21.44 -11.10 -9.25
N GLY A 88 -20.41 -11.85 -9.65
CA GLY A 88 -20.05 -12.06 -11.06
C GLY A 88 -19.16 -10.97 -11.65
N LEU A 89 -18.62 -10.05 -10.83
CA LEU A 89 -17.62 -9.11 -11.33
C LEU A 89 -16.33 -9.86 -11.64
N GLN A 90 -15.69 -9.44 -12.73
CA GLN A 90 -14.31 -9.84 -12.99
C GLN A 90 -13.37 -9.16 -11.99
N LEU A 91 -12.15 -9.70 -11.85
CA LEU A 91 -11.16 -9.25 -10.88
C LEU A 91 -10.80 -7.76 -11.01
N GLU A 92 -10.55 -7.27 -12.22
CA GLU A 92 -10.17 -5.86 -12.44
C GLU A 92 -11.31 -4.88 -12.07
N PRO A 93 -12.57 -5.11 -12.50
CA PRO A 93 -13.70 -4.31 -12.05
C PRO A 93 -13.93 -4.37 -10.54
N ALA A 94 -13.80 -5.54 -9.91
CA ALA A 94 -13.93 -5.68 -8.46
C ALA A 94 -12.89 -4.82 -7.72
N LEU A 95 -11.62 -4.88 -8.14
CA LEU A 95 -10.56 -4.03 -7.60
C LEU A 95 -10.82 -2.52 -7.82
N LYS A 96 -11.46 -2.13 -8.93
CA LYS A 96 -11.89 -0.74 -9.18
C LYS A 96 -12.88 -0.26 -8.13
N VAL A 97 -13.85 -1.10 -7.80
CA VAL A 97 -14.91 -0.76 -6.85
C VAL A 97 -14.28 -0.57 -5.47
N MET A 98 -13.36 -1.46 -5.08
CA MET A 98 -12.62 -1.34 -3.81
C MET A 98 -11.73 -0.08 -3.75
N GLU A 99 -11.10 0.31 -4.86
CA GLU A 99 -10.34 1.57 -4.96
C GLU A 99 -11.23 2.82 -4.77
N SER A 100 -12.49 2.75 -5.19
CA SER A 100 -13.43 3.88 -5.11
C SER A 100 -13.97 4.14 -3.69
N ARG A 101 -13.77 3.21 -2.75
CA ARG A 101 -14.19 3.38 -1.35
C ARG A 101 -13.28 4.38 -0.62
N ASN A 102 -13.88 5.46 -0.10
CA ASN A 102 -13.14 6.59 0.47
C ASN A 102 -12.73 6.42 1.94
N GLU A 103 -13.33 5.48 2.67
CA GLU A 103 -13.21 5.41 4.13
C GLU A 103 -11.90 4.78 4.63
N LEU A 104 -11.20 4.02 3.78
CA LEU A 104 -10.03 3.22 4.17
C LEU A 104 -8.85 3.42 3.22
N SER A 105 -8.00 4.40 3.54
CA SER A 105 -6.85 4.80 2.72
C SER A 105 -5.90 3.65 2.39
N SER A 106 -5.64 2.75 3.35
CA SER A 106 -4.77 1.58 3.11
C SER A 106 -5.39 0.54 2.18
N ILE A 107 -6.69 0.25 2.32
CA ILE A 107 -7.41 -0.69 1.43
C ILE A 107 -7.45 -0.13 0.02
N LYS A 108 -7.78 1.15 -0.13
CA LYS A 108 -7.74 1.86 -1.42
C LYS A 108 -6.37 1.75 -2.07
N ALA A 109 -5.30 2.00 -1.32
CA ALA A 109 -3.93 1.92 -1.84
C ALA A 109 -3.57 0.49 -2.29
N VAL A 110 -3.96 -0.54 -1.52
CA VAL A 110 -3.74 -1.94 -1.90
C VAL A 110 -4.55 -2.30 -3.14
N ALA A 111 -5.84 -1.98 -3.18
CA ALA A 111 -6.71 -2.26 -4.32
C ALA A 111 -6.19 -1.60 -5.61
N SER A 112 -5.77 -0.33 -5.53
CA SER A 112 -5.19 0.41 -6.67
C SER A 112 -3.90 -0.24 -7.18
N ALA A 113 -2.98 -0.62 -6.27
CA ALA A 113 -1.73 -1.27 -6.64
C ALA A 113 -1.94 -2.68 -7.23
N LEU A 114 -2.84 -3.47 -6.64
CA LEU A 114 -3.22 -4.79 -7.18
C LEU A 114 -3.87 -4.67 -8.55
N ARG A 115 -4.79 -3.71 -8.73
CA ARG A 115 -5.45 -3.44 -10.01
C ARG A 115 -4.44 -3.14 -11.11
N GLN A 116 -3.43 -2.32 -10.80
CA GLN A 116 -2.37 -1.99 -11.75
C GLN A 116 -1.57 -3.23 -12.16
N GLN A 117 -1.12 -4.04 -11.19
CA GLN A 117 -0.38 -5.27 -11.45
C GLN A 117 -1.18 -6.29 -12.27
N VAL A 118 -2.47 -6.45 -11.96
CA VAL A 118 -3.37 -7.35 -12.71
C VAL A 118 -3.57 -6.84 -14.15
N ARG A 119 -3.68 -5.52 -14.35
CA ARG A 119 -3.76 -4.92 -15.69
C ARG A 119 -2.46 -5.09 -16.49
N GLU A 120 -1.33 -5.17 -15.81
CA GLU A 120 -0.01 -5.47 -16.41
C GLU A 120 0.17 -6.97 -16.70
N GLY A 121 -0.78 -7.83 -16.30
CA GLY A 121 -0.78 -9.26 -16.56
C GLY A 121 -0.19 -10.13 -15.44
N SER A 122 0.16 -9.54 -14.29
CA SER A 122 0.55 -10.31 -13.11
C SER A 122 -0.64 -11.09 -12.55
N SER A 123 -0.41 -12.31 -12.05
CA SER A 123 -1.43 -13.02 -11.28
C SER A 123 -1.76 -12.27 -9.99
N LEU A 124 -2.99 -12.39 -9.49
CA LEU A 124 -3.41 -11.80 -8.22
C LEU A 124 -2.55 -12.31 -7.07
N SER A 125 -2.25 -13.61 -7.03
CA SER A 125 -1.38 -14.23 -6.05
C SER A 125 0.02 -13.62 -6.03
N HIS A 126 0.61 -13.31 -7.19
CA HIS A 126 1.89 -12.63 -7.28
C HIS A 126 1.77 -11.17 -6.85
N ALA A 127 0.74 -10.47 -7.32
CA ALA A 127 0.48 -9.08 -6.96
C ALA A 127 0.29 -8.90 -5.45
N LEU A 128 -0.44 -9.78 -4.78
CA LEU A 128 -0.65 -9.76 -3.33
C LEU A 128 0.66 -9.85 -2.55
N ARG A 129 1.56 -10.76 -2.96
CA ARG A 129 2.89 -10.94 -2.35
C ARG A 129 3.74 -9.68 -2.44
N THR A 130 3.65 -8.97 -3.56
CA THR A 130 4.47 -7.79 -3.85
C THR A 130 3.88 -6.51 -3.24
N VAL A 131 2.56 -6.37 -3.25
CA VAL A 131 1.86 -5.14 -2.83
C VAL A 131 1.70 -5.03 -1.32
N SER A 132 1.61 -6.14 -0.58
CA SER A 132 1.43 -6.06 0.87
C SER A 132 2.00 -7.26 1.60
N PRO A 133 2.80 -7.04 2.66
CA PRO A 133 3.32 -8.12 3.49
C PRO A 133 2.24 -8.69 4.41
N SER A 134 1.05 -8.05 4.45
CA SER A 134 -0.09 -8.47 5.25
C SER A 134 -0.73 -9.76 4.70
N PHE A 135 -0.54 -10.05 3.41
CA PHE A 135 -0.98 -11.31 2.81
C PHE A 135 0.13 -12.35 2.93
N GLY A 136 0.09 -13.13 4.01
CA GLY A 136 1.09 -14.18 4.25
C GLY A 136 1.13 -15.26 3.15
N ASP A 137 2.17 -16.09 3.16
CA ASP A 137 2.43 -17.09 2.12
C ASP A 137 1.27 -18.05 1.89
N LEU A 138 0.64 -18.50 2.98
CA LEU A 138 -0.52 -19.39 2.90
C LEU A 138 -1.69 -18.73 2.16
N PHE A 139 -1.99 -17.47 2.46
CA PHE A 139 -3.05 -16.71 1.79
C PHE A 139 -2.76 -16.63 0.29
N CYS A 140 -1.54 -16.23 -0.08
CA CYS A 140 -1.16 -16.06 -1.49
C CYS A 140 -1.15 -17.40 -2.26
N ASN A 141 -0.76 -18.50 -1.62
CA ASN A 141 -0.80 -19.84 -2.23
C ASN A 141 -2.24 -20.33 -2.46
N LEU A 142 -3.15 -20.06 -1.52
CA LEU A 142 -4.56 -20.40 -1.68
C LEU A 142 -5.18 -19.57 -2.81
N VAL A 143 -4.88 -18.27 -2.88
CA VAL A 143 -5.30 -17.43 -4.01
C VAL A 143 -4.78 -17.97 -5.32
N ALA A 144 -3.50 -18.38 -5.41
CA ALA A 144 -2.94 -18.96 -6.62
C ALA A 144 -3.72 -20.23 -7.06
N ALA A 145 -4.06 -21.10 -6.12
CA ALA A 145 -4.87 -22.28 -6.41
C ALA A 145 -6.28 -21.89 -6.90
N GLY A 146 -6.91 -20.89 -6.28
CA GLY A 146 -8.23 -20.38 -6.67
C GLY A 146 -8.24 -19.67 -8.02
N GLU A 147 -7.16 -18.99 -8.40
CA GLU A 147 -6.99 -18.40 -9.72
C GLU A 147 -6.92 -19.48 -10.81
N ILE A 148 -6.13 -20.54 -10.58
CA ILE A 148 -5.96 -21.63 -11.54
C ILE A 148 -7.25 -22.44 -11.71
N SER A 149 -7.98 -22.71 -10.63
CA SER A 149 -9.24 -23.46 -10.66
C SER A 149 -10.45 -22.63 -11.07
N GLY A 150 -10.32 -21.30 -11.18
CA GLY A 150 -11.44 -20.39 -11.41
C GLY A 150 -12.42 -20.32 -10.23
N SER A 151 -12.04 -20.76 -9.04
CA SER A 151 -12.88 -20.80 -7.83
C SER A 151 -12.48 -19.75 -6.80
N LEU A 152 -11.99 -18.60 -7.26
CA LEU A 152 -11.45 -17.52 -6.42
C LEU A 152 -12.49 -16.96 -5.45
N SER A 153 -13.74 -16.76 -5.87
CA SER A 153 -14.84 -16.26 -5.01
C SER A 153 -15.07 -17.18 -3.81
N GLN A 154 -15.29 -18.48 -4.05
CA GLN A 154 -15.51 -19.46 -3.00
C GLN A 154 -14.32 -19.58 -2.05
N LEU A 155 -13.10 -19.51 -2.59
CA LEU A 155 -11.88 -19.59 -1.81
C LEU A 155 -11.70 -18.36 -0.91
N LEU A 156 -11.92 -17.15 -1.44
CA LEU A 156 -11.85 -15.91 -0.66
C LEU A 156 -12.94 -15.86 0.42
N ARG A 157 -14.16 -16.34 0.14
CA ARG A 157 -15.21 -16.48 1.16
C ARG A 157 -14.76 -17.33 2.33
N ARG A 158 -14.21 -18.52 2.04
CA ARG A 158 -13.67 -19.42 3.08
C ARG A 158 -12.51 -18.78 3.84
N GLN A 159 -11.64 -18.06 3.13
CA GLN A 159 -10.50 -17.38 3.72
C GLN A 159 -10.92 -16.25 4.64
N ALA A 160 -11.94 -15.47 4.27
CA ALA A 160 -12.53 -14.44 5.13
C ALA A 160 -13.06 -15.04 6.43
N THR A 161 -13.87 -16.11 6.36
CA THR A 161 -14.38 -16.81 7.55
C THR A 161 -13.25 -17.28 8.47
N PHE A 162 -12.18 -17.83 7.89
CA PHE A 162 -11.01 -18.26 8.65
C PHE A 162 -10.26 -17.09 9.32
N LEU A 163 -10.08 -15.97 8.62
CA LEU A 163 -9.43 -14.79 9.16
C LEU A 163 -10.23 -14.19 10.33
N VAL A 164 -11.57 -14.12 10.21
CA VAL A 164 -12.47 -13.71 11.31
C VAL A 164 -12.31 -14.63 12.52
N MET A 165 -12.32 -15.95 12.31
CA MET A 165 -12.15 -16.92 13.40
C MET A 165 -10.81 -16.74 14.13
N ILE A 166 -9.71 -16.52 13.40
CA ILE A 166 -8.40 -16.26 14.00
C ILE A 166 -8.38 -14.94 14.77
N ASP A 167 -8.97 -13.88 14.21
CA ASP A 167 -9.01 -12.57 14.84
C ASP A 167 -9.81 -12.60 16.16
N ASP A 168 -10.95 -13.28 16.17
CA ASP A 168 -11.76 -13.50 17.37
C ASP A 168 -11.03 -14.35 18.42
N LEU A 169 -10.31 -15.39 18.00
CA LEU A 169 -9.51 -16.21 18.91
C LEU A 169 -8.41 -15.37 19.55
N ARG A 170 -7.72 -14.52 18.76
CA ARG A 170 -6.68 -13.61 19.28
C ARG A 170 -7.26 -12.62 20.29
N LYS A 171 -8.43 -12.04 20.03
CA LYS A 171 -9.10 -11.10 20.95
C LYS A 171 -9.49 -11.74 22.28
N LYS A 172 -9.76 -13.05 22.33
CA LYS A 172 -10.12 -13.76 23.56
C LYS A 172 -8.93 -14.16 24.44
N VAL A 173 -7.73 -14.24 23.86
CA VAL A 173 -6.51 -14.68 24.54
C VAL A 173 -5.71 -13.51 25.12
N VAL A 174 -6.03 -12.27 24.72
CA VAL A 174 -5.38 -11.03 25.17
C VAL A 174 -6.26 -10.30 26.19
#